data_AF-A0A498CGQ2-F1
#
_entry.id   AF-A0A498CGQ2-F1
#
_cell.length_a   1.000
_cell.length_b   1.000
_cell.length_c   1.000
_cell.angle_alpha   90.00
_cell.angle_beta   90.00
_cell.angle_gamma   90.00
#
_symmetry.space_group_name_H-M   'P 1'
#
loop_
_entity.id
_entity.type
_entity.pdbx_description
1 polymer ?
#
loop_
_entity_poly.entity_id
_entity_poly.type
_entity_poly.pdbx_seq_one_letter_code
_entity_poly.pdbx_strand_id
1 'polypeptide(L)'
;MKITNNHTGPLGLPDGTILPKGEPTVVPGWDQIKKNTVVQGWLNAKILTAAGGDDAGTGNPGGEGGADKDALITRAKELGIDAKGNWGVPKLQAAIADAEKAKAGTGNTGGEAQS
;
A
#
# COMPACT_ATOMS: atom_id res chain seq x y z
N MET A 1 5.16 -7.03 -15.27
CA MET A 1 4.54 -5.75 -14.85
C MET A 1 5.01 -4.64 -15.78
N LYS A 2 4.18 -3.65 -16.14
CA LYS A 2 4.64 -2.48 -16.93
C LYS A 2 5.01 -1.32 -16.01
N ILE A 3 6.22 -0.80 -16.13
CA ILE A 3 6.77 0.28 -15.29
C ILE A 3 7.14 1.45 -16.19
N THR A 4 6.70 2.64 -15.81
CA THR A 4 6.98 3.90 -16.49
C THR A 4 7.96 4.72 -15.68
N ASN A 5 8.99 5.25 -16.34
CA ASN A 5 9.95 6.17 -15.76
C ASN A 5 9.53 7.63 -16.02
N ASN A 6 9.17 8.37 -14.96
CA ASN A 6 8.79 9.78 -15.03
C ASN A 6 9.98 10.74 -14.87
N HIS A 7 11.19 10.22 -14.64
CA HIS A 7 12.41 11.03 -14.58
C HIS A 7 12.73 11.65 -15.94
N THR A 8 13.52 12.73 -15.93
CA THR A 8 14.03 13.40 -17.14
C THR A 8 15.07 12.61 -17.95
N GLY A 9 15.53 11.45 -17.46
CA GLY A 9 16.64 10.69 -18.03
C GLY A 9 16.46 9.18 -17.84
N PRO A 10 17.33 8.36 -18.44
CA PRO A 10 17.27 6.90 -18.29
C PRO A 10 17.49 6.52 -16.83
N LEU A 11 16.63 5.63 -16.31
CA LEU A 11 16.70 5.17 -14.93
C LEU A 11 17.08 3.69 -14.90
N GLY A 12 18.18 3.37 -14.21
CA GLY A 12 18.60 1.99 -14.00
C GLY A 12 17.87 1.37 -12.81
N LEU A 13 17.30 0.19 -13.01
CA LEU A 13 16.76 -0.64 -11.94
C LEU A 13 17.87 -1.49 -11.29
N PRO A 14 17.68 -1.97 -10.05
CA PRO A 14 18.65 -2.81 -9.35
C PRO A 14 18.97 -4.15 -10.02
N ASP A 15 18.12 -4.61 -10.94
CA ASP A 15 18.33 -5.81 -11.75
C ASP A 15 19.22 -5.54 -12.99
N GLY A 16 19.60 -4.27 -13.21
CA GLY A 16 20.35 -3.82 -14.39
C GLY A 16 19.47 -3.41 -15.57
N THR A 17 18.14 -3.51 -15.47
CA THR A 17 17.22 -3.04 -16.52
C THR A 17 17.25 -1.52 -16.60
N ILE A 18 17.41 -0.96 -17.80
CA ILE A 18 17.35 0.50 -18.01
C ILE A 18 15.96 0.87 -18.54
N LEU A 19 15.29 1.76 -17.81
CA LEU A 19 13.97 2.29 -18.18
C LEU A 19 14.11 3.61 -18.98
N PRO A 20 13.69 3.64 -20.26
CA PRO A 20 13.61 4.88 -21.03
C PRO A 20 12.56 5.83 -20.45
N LYS A 21 12.76 7.14 -20.68
CA LYS A 21 11.87 8.19 -20.18
C LYS A 21 10.47 8.05 -20.80
N GLY A 22 9.45 8.07 -19.94
CA GLY A 22 8.04 8.17 -20.31
C GLY A 22 7.44 6.93 -20.97
N GLU A 23 8.23 5.88 -21.18
CA GLU A 23 7.79 4.69 -21.90
C GLU A 23 7.50 3.54 -20.92
N PRO A 24 6.28 2.96 -20.95
CA PRO A 24 5.94 1.80 -20.12
C PRO A 24 6.72 0.56 -20.57
N THR A 25 7.67 0.12 -19.75
CA THR A 25 8.53 -1.03 -20.05
C THR A 25 8.12 -2.24 -19.22
N VAL A 26 8.10 -3.42 -19.83
CA VAL A 26 7.83 -4.66 -19.09
C VAL A 26 9.06 -5.04 -18.29
N VAL A 27 8.94 -5.03 -16.96
CA VAL A 27 10.01 -5.43 -16.03
C VAL A 27 9.72 -6.84 -15.50
N PRO A 28 10.56 -7.83 -15.82
CA PRO A 28 10.52 -9.16 -15.20
C PRO A 28 10.87 -9.08 -13.72
N GLY A 29 10.24 -9.90 -12.87
CA GLY A 29 10.58 -9.94 -11.43
C GLY A 29 10.24 -8.68 -10.63
N TRP A 30 9.35 -7.82 -11.16
CA TRP A 30 8.95 -6.56 -10.50
C TRP A 30 8.52 -6.74 -9.04
N ASP A 31 7.86 -7.84 -8.68
CA ASP A 31 7.43 -8.10 -7.30
C ASP A 31 8.58 -8.22 -6.29
N GLN A 32 9.78 -8.57 -6.74
CA GLN A 32 10.98 -8.57 -5.91
C GLN A 32 11.68 -7.21 -5.97
N ILE A 33 11.79 -6.61 -7.16
CA ILE A 33 12.43 -5.30 -7.37
C ILE A 33 11.70 -4.21 -6.59
N LYS A 34 10.37 -4.23 -6.57
CA LYS A 34 9.56 -3.25 -5.84
C LYS A 34 9.80 -3.30 -4.34
N LYS A 35 10.35 -4.37 -3.76
CA LYS A 35 10.66 -4.44 -2.33
C LYS A 35 11.94 -3.71 -1.94
N ASN A 36 12.75 -3.30 -2.92
CA ASN A 36 13.98 -2.56 -2.68
C ASN A 36 13.67 -1.13 -2.19
N THR A 37 14.31 -0.70 -1.11
CA THR A 37 14.12 0.63 -0.49
C THR A 37 14.34 1.79 -1.47
N VAL A 38 15.29 1.66 -2.39
CA VAL A 38 15.57 2.68 -3.42
C VAL A 38 14.40 2.78 -4.41
N VAL A 39 13.90 1.63 -4.88
CA VAL A 39 12.77 1.56 -5.81
C VAL A 39 11.48 2.05 -5.15
N GLN A 40 11.27 1.72 -3.87
CA GLN A 40 10.18 2.28 -3.06
C GLN A 40 10.28 3.80 -2.95
N GLY A 41 11.48 4.34 -2.72
CA GLY A 41 11.72 5.78 -2.72
C GLY A 41 11.34 6.42 -4.06
N TRP A 42 11.66 5.77 -5.19
CA TRP A 42 11.28 6.25 -6.51
C TRP A 42 9.78 6.16 -6.79
N LEU A 43 9.10 5.12 -6.33
CA LEU A 43 7.64 5.02 -6.42
C LEU A 43 6.96 6.11 -5.59
N ASN A 44 7.42 6.34 -4.36
CA ASN A 44 6.91 7.38 -3.47
C ASN A 44 7.14 8.79 -4.03
N ALA A 45 8.32 9.03 -4.61
CA ALA A 45 8.64 10.31 -5.26
C ALA A 45 7.99 10.48 -6.65
N LYS A 46 7.13 9.54 -7.08
CA LYS A 46 6.51 9.50 -8.41
C LYS A 46 7.51 9.51 -9.57
N ILE A 47 8.75 9.10 -9.29
CA ILE A 47 9.80 8.90 -10.30
C ILE A 47 9.48 7.65 -11.14
N LEU A 48 8.83 6.64 -10.54
CA LEU A 48 8.33 5.46 -11.22
C LEU A 48 6.81 5.32 -11.06
N THR A 49 6.13 4.81 -12.08
CA THR A 49 4.71 4.43 -12.02
C THR A 49 4.56 2.99 -12.51
N ALA A 50 3.91 2.12 -11.72
CA ALA A 50 3.59 0.77 -12.14
C ALA A 50 2.17 0.70 -12.73
N ALA A 51 2.05 0.52 -14.04
CA ALA A 51 0.77 0.35 -14.71
C ALA A 51 0.37 -1.13 -14.72
N GLY A 52 -0.72 -1.47 -14.01
CA GLY A 52 -1.29 -2.83 -13.98
C GLY A 52 -1.11 -3.58 -12.67
N GLY A 53 -0.82 -2.89 -11.57
CA GLY A 53 -1.08 -3.40 -10.24
C GLY A 53 -2.04 -2.45 -9.59
N ASP A 54 -3.16 -3.00 -9.14
CA ASP A 54 -3.94 -2.44 -8.06
C ASP A 54 -3.03 -1.71 -7.06
N ASP A 55 -3.57 -0.61 -6.57
CA ASP A 55 -3.17 0.15 -5.39
C ASP A 55 -3.26 -0.73 -4.12
N ALA A 56 -2.69 -1.93 -4.17
CA ALA A 56 -2.66 -2.93 -3.12
C ALA A 56 -1.29 -2.82 -2.46
N GLY A 57 -1.29 -1.99 -1.42
CA GLY A 57 -0.12 -1.60 -0.65
C GLY A 57 0.76 -2.76 -0.20
N THR A 58 2.06 -2.54 -0.30
CA THR A 58 3.04 -2.98 0.69
C THR A 58 4.22 -2.02 0.62
N GLY A 59 4.02 -0.81 1.17
CA GLY A 59 5.06 0.19 1.37
C GLY A 59 4.76 0.95 2.66
N ASN A 60 5.66 0.87 3.64
CA ASN A 60 5.57 1.54 4.95
C ASN A 60 6.86 2.36 5.12
N PRO A 61 6.91 3.39 5.98
CA PRO A 61 6.03 4.55 6.16
C PRO A 61 6.78 5.83 5.75
N GLY A 62 6.21 6.65 4.87
CA GLY A 62 6.73 8.01 4.67
C GLY A 62 6.52 8.48 3.26
N GLY A 63 5.52 9.34 3.07
CA GLY A 63 5.28 10.03 1.81
C GLY A 63 3.80 10.04 1.47
N GLU A 64 3.13 11.11 1.89
CA GLU A 64 1.97 11.70 1.23
C GLU A 64 0.82 10.75 0.81
N GLY A 65 0.09 10.25 1.80
CA GLY A 65 -1.27 9.73 1.65
C GLY A 65 -2.22 10.44 2.60
N GLY A 66 -2.28 11.77 2.57
CA GLY A 66 -3.13 12.55 3.49
C GLY A 66 -4.60 12.12 3.42
N ALA A 67 -5.18 12.14 2.21
CA ALA A 67 -6.56 11.71 1.99
C ALA A 67 -6.78 10.22 2.31
N ASP A 68 -5.87 9.35 1.88
CA ASP A 68 -6.01 7.90 2.04
C ASP A 68 -5.84 7.49 3.51
N LYS A 69 -4.95 8.14 4.24
CA LYS A 69 -4.75 7.90 5.68
C LYS A 69 -5.92 8.39 6.50
N ASP A 70 -6.45 9.58 6.23
CA ASP A 70 -7.62 10.10 6.95
C ASP A 70 -8.87 9.25 6.69
N ALA A 71 -9.04 8.76 5.45
CA ALA A 71 -10.09 7.79 5.11
C ALA A 71 -9.91 6.47 5.89
N LEU A 72 -8.68 5.95 5.98
CA LEU A 72 -8.37 4.74 6.75
C LEU A 72 -8.56 4.94 8.26
N ILE A 73 -8.20 6.09 8.82
CA ILE A 73 -8.45 6.40 10.24
C ILE A 73 -9.96 6.46 10.51
N THR A 74 -10.72 7.07 9.60
CA THR A 74 -12.18 7.12 9.68
C THR A 74 -12.77 5.72 9.66
N ARG A 75 -12.39 4.88 8.69
CA ARG A 75 -12.86 3.50 8.57
C ARG A 75 -12.49 2.65 9.78
N ALA A 76 -11.27 2.81 10.30
CA ALA A 76 -10.83 2.11 11.50
C ALA A 76 -11.68 2.50 12.72
N LYS A 77 -12.00 3.79 12.90
CA LYS A 77 -12.89 4.26 13.96
C LYS A 77 -14.31 3.71 13.81
N GLU A 78 -14.86 3.64 12.60
CA GLU A 78 -16.17 3.00 12.35
C GLU A 78 -16.20 1.52 12.74
N LEU A 79 -15.06 0.84 12.63
CA LEU A 79 -14.89 -0.55 13.04
C LEU A 79 -14.61 -0.72 14.54
N GLY A 80 -14.54 0.38 15.30
CA GLY A 80 -14.24 0.38 16.74
C GLY A 80 -12.74 0.31 17.07
N ILE A 81 -11.87 0.53 16.09
CA ILE A 81 -10.42 0.54 16.26
C ILE A 81 -9.97 1.96 16.63
N ASP A 82 -9.23 2.11 17.73
CA ASP A 82 -8.60 3.39 18.13
C ASP A 82 -7.36 3.69 17.26
N ALA A 83 -7.61 3.99 15.98
CA ALA A 83 -6.57 4.34 15.02
C ALA A 83 -5.95 5.70 15.37
N LYS A 84 -4.63 5.69 15.66
CA LYS A 84 -3.87 6.92 15.95
C LYS A 84 -3.27 7.51 14.69
N GLY A 85 -3.21 8.84 14.63
CA GLY A 85 -2.56 9.58 13.53
C GLY A 85 -1.07 9.29 13.35
N ASN A 86 -0.40 8.67 14.34
CA ASN A 86 0.98 8.20 14.20
C ASN A 86 1.10 6.81 13.54
N TRP A 87 -0.02 6.13 13.26
CA TRP A 87 0.01 4.84 12.57
C TRP A 87 0.33 5.06 11.10
N GLY A 88 1.26 4.28 10.57
CA GLY A 88 1.51 4.21 9.13
C GLY A 88 0.32 3.57 8.42
N VAL A 89 0.11 3.94 7.14
CA VAL A 89 -0.95 3.39 6.27
C VAL A 89 -1.04 1.86 6.33
N PRO A 90 0.07 1.10 6.24
CA PRO A 90 0.01 -0.36 6.31
C PRO A 90 -0.47 -0.90 7.66
N LYS A 91 -0.18 -0.21 8.76
CA LYS A 91 -0.68 -0.59 10.09
C LYS A 91 -2.19 -0.35 10.20
N LEU A 92 -2.69 0.74 9.61
CA LEU A 92 -4.12 1.06 9.56
C LEU A 92 -4.88 0.04 8.69
N GLN A 93 -4.38 -0.25 7.48
CA GLN A 93 -4.98 -1.25 6.59
C GLN A 93 -5.03 -2.64 7.23
N ALA A 94 -3.94 -3.09 7.86
CA ALA A 94 -3.91 -4.39 8.53
C ALA A 94 -4.92 -4.48 9.67
N ALA A 95 -5.05 -3.42 10.49
CA ALA A 95 -6.00 -3.40 11.60
C ALA A 95 -7.46 -3.38 11.10
N ILE A 96 -7.76 -2.61 10.05
CA ILE A 96 -9.08 -2.60 9.40
C ILE A 96 -9.43 -3.99 8.87
N ALA A 97 -8.53 -4.63 8.12
CA ALA A 97 -8.77 -5.96 7.56
C ALA A 97 -9.01 -7.02 8.65
N ASP A 98 -8.27 -6.93 9.76
CA ASP A 98 -8.45 -7.84 10.90
C ASP A 98 -9.80 -7.63 11.58
N ALA A 99 -10.23 -6.39 11.79
CA ALA A 99 -11.54 -6.07 12.36
C ALA A 99 -12.70 -6.43 11.42
N GLU A 100 -12.55 -6.24 10.11
CA GLU A 100 -13.55 -6.67 9.13
C GLU A 100 -13.67 -8.20 9.10
N LYS A 101 -12.54 -8.91 9.18
CA LYS A 101 -12.52 -10.37 9.32
C LYS A 101 -13.14 -10.85 10.63
N ALA A 102 -12.89 -10.13 11.73
CA ALA A 102 -13.49 -10.41 13.03
C ALA A 102 -15.01 -10.17 13.01
N LYS A 103 -15.50 -9.15 12.30
CA LYS A 103 -16.96 -8.95 12.09
C LYS A 103 -17.60 -10.04 11.24
N ALA A 104 -16.89 -10.57 10.25
CA ALA A 104 -17.38 -11.72 9.46
C ALA A 104 -17.39 -13.03 10.27
N GLY A 105 -16.53 -13.17 11.28
CA GLY A 105 -16.46 -14.34 12.17
C GLY A 105 -17.33 -14.27 13.43
N THR A 106 -17.69 -13.07 13.91
CA THR A 106 -18.42 -12.85 15.17
C THR A 106 -19.91 -12.56 14.92
N GLY A 107 -20.51 -13.30 13.98
CA GLY A 107 -21.96 -13.35 13.79
C GLY A 107 -22.65 -14.38 14.68
N ASN A 108 -21.91 -15.11 15.54
CA ASN A 108 -22.51 -16.07 16.45
C ASN A 108 -21.70 -16.16 17.75
N THR A 109 -22.22 -15.57 18.82
CA THR A 109 -22.15 -15.99 20.24
C THR A 109 -22.31 -14.75 21.13
N GLY A 110 -23.39 -14.70 21.92
CA GLY A 110 -23.44 -13.79 23.07
C GLY A 110 -24.81 -13.25 23.50
N GLY A 111 -25.92 -13.94 23.23
CA GLY A 111 -27.21 -13.65 23.85
C GLY A 111 -27.56 -14.67 24.93
N GLU A 112 -26.69 -14.86 25.92
CA GLU A 112 -27.00 -15.61 27.14
C GLU A 112 -27.76 -14.66 28.08
N ALA A 113 -29.09 -14.72 28.07
CA ALA A 113 -29.91 -14.18 29.14
C ALA A 113 -29.99 -15.24 30.24
N GLN A 114 -29.18 -15.06 31.30
CA GLN A 114 -29.30 -15.82 32.53
C GLN A 114 -30.56 -15.42 33.31
N SER A 115 -31.28 -16.47 33.77
CA SER A 115 -32.03 -16.61 35.03
C SER A 115 -33.27 -15.75 35.29
#